data_AF-A0A402DFD6-F1
#
_entry.id   AF-A0A402DFD6-F1
#
_cell.length_a   1.000
_cell.length_b   1.000
_cell.length_c   1.000
_cell.angle_alpha   90.00
_cell.angle_beta   90.00
_cell.angle_gamma   90.00
#
_symmetry.space_group_name_H-M   'P 1'
#
loop_
_entity.id
_entity.type
_entity.pdbx_description
1 polymer ?
#
loop_
_entity_poly.entity_id
_entity_poly.type
_entity_poly.pdbx_seq_one_letter_code
_entity_poly.pdbx_strand_id
1 'polypeptide(L)'
;MTNLNNHSTSNTSEEPELSMEELDAKWDALENDPEFLAKPIWQQIIEIGALVPQSEWRKHLPTDFARNFEHYMYGAPREDEEE
;
A
#
# COMPACT_ATOMS: atom_id res chain seq x y z
N MET A 1 -25.23 -22.09 -32.53
CA MET A 1 -24.12 -22.76 -31.81
C MET A 1 -22.82 -22.13 -32.27
N THR A 2 -22.36 -21.07 -31.61
CA THR A 2 -21.09 -20.41 -31.91
C THR A 2 -20.13 -20.70 -30.77
N ASN A 3 -19.18 -21.59 -31.03
CA ASN A 3 -18.09 -21.94 -30.12
C ASN A 3 -17.11 -20.76 -30.04
N LEU A 4 -17.08 -20.07 -28.91
CA LEU A 4 -16.06 -19.07 -28.59
C LEU A 4 -14.88 -19.77 -27.92
N ASN A 5 -13.91 -20.15 -28.73
CA ASN A 5 -12.60 -20.63 -28.29
C ASN A 5 -11.79 -19.43 -27.79
N ASN A 6 -11.94 -19.07 -26.52
CA ASN A 6 -11.11 -18.04 -25.90
C ASN A 6 -9.75 -18.65 -25.56
N HIS A 7 -8.77 -18.39 -26.44
CA HIS A 7 -7.35 -18.44 -26.09
C HIS A 7 -7.11 -17.45 -24.95
N SER A 8 -7.10 -17.95 -23.71
CA SER A 8 -6.49 -17.21 -22.60
C SER A 8 -5.00 -17.18 -22.84
N THR A 9 -4.55 -16.02 -23.29
CA THR A 9 -3.15 -15.62 -23.38
C THR A 9 -2.47 -15.84 -22.04
N SER A 10 -1.50 -16.75 -22.05
CA SER A 10 -0.55 -16.98 -20.99
C SER A 10 0.25 -15.69 -20.77
N ASN A 11 -0.04 -14.96 -19.69
CA ASN A 11 0.94 -14.03 -19.15
C ASN A 11 2.01 -14.87 -18.46
N THR A 12 3.01 -15.26 -19.24
CA THR A 12 4.28 -15.81 -18.75
C THR A 12 5.06 -14.68 -18.08
N SER A 13 4.72 -14.37 -16.84
CA SER A 13 5.66 -13.84 -15.85
C SER A 13 6.17 -15.05 -15.10
N GLU A 14 7.37 -15.53 -15.47
CA GLU A 14 8.09 -16.62 -14.81
C GLU A 14 8.54 -16.15 -13.41
N GLU A 15 7.59 -15.95 -12.51
CA GLU A 15 7.89 -15.99 -11.09
C GLU A 15 8.20 -17.46 -10.78
N PRO A 16 9.39 -17.81 -10.24
CA PRO A 16 9.65 -19.17 -9.85
C PRO A 16 8.62 -19.55 -8.79
N GLU A 17 7.75 -20.52 -9.09
CA GLU A 17 6.81 -21.05 -8.10
C GLU A 17 7.62 -21.76 -7.01
N LEU A 18 7.89 -21.02 -5.93
CA LEU A 18 8.64 -21.51 -4.78
C LEU A 18 7.87 -22.67 -4.16
N SER A 19 8.58 -23.74 -3.83
CA SER A 19 8.00 -24.85 -3.08
C SER A 19 7.59 -24.38 -1.68
N MET A 20 6.63 -25.07 -1.06
CA MET A 20 6.18 -24.76 0.30
C MET A 20 7.35 -24.72 1.31
N GLU A 21 8.32 -25.62 1.15
CA GLU A 21 9.53 -25.68 1.99
C GLU A 21 10.44 -24.45 1.81
N GLU A 22 10.59 -23.96 0.58
CA GLU A 22 11.36 -22.73 0.31
C GLU A 22 10.65 -21.48 0.82
N LEU A 23 9.30 -21.46 0.77
CA LEU A 23 8.51 -20.39 1.36
C LEU A 23 8.68 -20.36 2.88
N ASP A 24 8.57 -21.51 3.55
CA ASP A 24 8.78 -21.60 5.00
C ASP A 24 10.19 -21.14 5.38
N ALA A 25 11.22 -21.59 4.66
CA ALA A 25 12.60 -21.16 4.91
C ALA A 25 12.79 -19.64 4.70
N LYS A 26 12.12 -19.05 3.71
CA LYS A 26 12.16 -17.60 3.45
C LYS A 26 11.41 -16.81 4.53
N TRP A 27 10.30 -17.33 5.03
CA TRP A 27 9.58 -16.75 6.16
C TRP A 27 10.41 -16.79 7.44
N ASP A 28 11.05 -17.93 7.74
CA ASP A 28 11.97 -18.06 8.88
C ASP A 28 13.15 -17.07 8.77
N ALA A 29 13.73 -16.93 7.57
CA ALA A 29 14.80 -15.97 7.34
C ALA A 29 14.35 -14.51 7.55
N LEU A 30 13.14 -14.17 7.10
CA LEU A 30 12.55 -12.84 7.27
C LEU A 30 12.23 -12.54 8.74
N GLU A 31 11.66 -13.50 9.46
CA GLU A 31 11.32 -13.31 10.89
C GLU A 31 12.56 -13.10 11.76
N ASN A 32 13.71 -13.64 11.36
CA ASN A 32 14.98 -13.46 12.04
C ASN A 32 15.79 -12.26 11.51
N ASP A 33 15.32 -11.54 10.50
CA ASP A 33 16.01 -10.38 9.95
C ASP A 33 15.95 -9.20 10.95
N PRO A 34 17.10 -8.64 11.37
CA PRO A 34 17.12 -7.49 12.28
C PRO A 34 16.38 -6.26 11.73
N GLU A 35 16.29 -6.07 10.42
CA GLU A 35 15.53 -4.97 9.81
C GLU A 35 14.02 -5.21 9.88
N PHE A 36 13.58 -6.46 9.73
CA PHE A 36 12.17 -6.84 9.89
C PHE A 36 11.73 -6.75 11.36
N LEU A 37 12.63 -7.10 12.29
CA LEU A 37 12.41 -6.98 13.73
C LEU A 37 12.49 -5.52 14.23
N ALA A 38 13.07 -4.61 13.45
CA ALA A 38 13.06 -3.20 13.77
C ALA A 38 11.63 -2.66 13.77
N LYS A 39 11.36 -1.69 14.64
CA LYS A 39 10.01 -1.11 14.74
C LYS A 39 9.59 -0.52 13.39
N PRO A 40 8.52 -1.01 12.77
CA PRO A 40 8.06 -0.48 11.48
C PRO A 40 7.64 0.99 11.64
N ILE A 41 7.76 1.75 10.55
CA ILE A 41 7.46 3.20 10.53
C ILE A 41 6.05 3.49 11.08
N TRP A 42 5.07 2.65 10.76
CA TRP A 42 3.70 2.80 11.27
C TRP A 42 3.61 2.69 12.78
N GLN A 43 4.38 1.80 13.41
CA GLN A 43 4.43 1.67 14.86
C GLN A 43 5.05 2.91 15.50
N GLN A 44 6.09 3.48 14.88
CA GLN A 44 6.66 4.76 15.32
C GLN A 44 5.65 5.90 15.22
N ILE A 45 4.86 5.97 14.15
CA ILE A 45 3.78 6.96 13.98
C ILE A 45 2.73 6.83 15.09
N ILE A 46 2.33 5.61 15.45
CA ILE A 46 1.38 5.36 16.55
C ILE A 46 1.98 5.80 17.89
N GLU A 47 3.25 5.49 18.15
CA GLU A 47 3.96 5.91 19.37
C GLU A 47 4.01 7.45 19.48
N ILE A 48 4.38 8.14 18.40
CA ILE A 48 4.36 9.61 18.33
C ILE A 48 2.95 10.11 18.57
N GLY A 49 1.95 9.45 17.99
CA GLY A 49 0.58 9.92 18.09
C GLY A 49 -0.05 9.77 19.48
N ALA A 50 0.44 8.82 20.28
CA ALA A 50 0.03 8.63 21.66
C ALA A 50 0.47 9.78 22.59
N LEU A 51 1.50 10.54 22.22
CA LEU A 51 1.93 11.74 22.96
C LEU A 51 0.99 12.93 22.76
N VAL A 52 0.18 12.93 21.70
CA VAL A 52 -0.70 14.03 21.35
C VAL A 52 -2.08 13.84 21.99
N PRO A 53 -2.59 14.79 22.78
CA PRO A 53 -3.92 14.69 23.39
C PRO A 53 -5.05 14.58 22.37
N GLN A 54 -6.10 13.85 22.71
CA GLN A 54 -7.28 13.67 21.83
C GLN A 54 -8.03 14.97 21.49
N SER A 55 -7.87 16.02 22.30
CA SER A 55 -8.38 17.35 21.96
C SER A 55 -7.69 17.97 20.75
N GLU A 56 -6.39 17.76 20.61
CA GLU A 56 -5.59 18.33 19.53
C GLU A 56 -5.79 17.54 18.23
N TRP A 57 -5.92 16.22 18.32
CA TRP A 57 -6.34 15.39 17.19
C TRP A 57 -7.65 15.87 16.58
N ARG A 58 -8.68 16.11 17.40
CA ARG A 58 -9.99 16.56 16.88
C ARG A 58 -9.98 17.96 16.25
N LYS A 59 -9.04 18.82 16.63
CA LYS A 59 -8.92 20.18 16.08
C LYS A 59 -8.10 20.22 14.79
N HIS A 60 -7.00 19.46 14.76
CA HIS A 60 -5.98 19.59 13.72
C HIS A 60 -5.97 18.45 12.72
N LEU A 61 -6.50 17.27 13.06
CA LEU A 61 -6.62 16.17 12.12
C LEU A 61 -7.75 16.48 11.13
N PRO A 62 -7.47 16.60 9.82
CA PRO A 62 -8.52 16.73 8.84
C PRO A 62 -9.42 15.49 8.92
N THR A 63 -10.71 15.70 9.14
CA THR A 63 -11.71 14.61 9.18
C THR A 63 -12.05 14.08 7.79
N ASP A 64 -11.65 14.82 6.76
CA ASP A 64 -11.96 14.51 5.38
C ASP A 64 -10.67 14.22 4.61
N PHE A 65 -10.29 12.96 4.63
CA PHE A 65 -9.12 12.44 3.92
C PHE A 65 -9.36 12.28 2.41
N ALA A 66 -10.62 12.39 1.97
CA ALA A 66 -11.03 12.09 0.60
C ALA A 66 -11.42 13.32 -0.23
N ARG A 67 -11.64 14.48 0.41
CA ARG A 67 -12.06 15.71 -0.31
C ARG A 67 -11.12 16.11 -1.44
N ASN A 68 -9.84 15.82 -1.29
CA ASN A 68 -8.82 16.14 -2.28
C ASN A 68 -8.30 14.89 -3.01
N PHE A 69 -9.05 13.78 -2.96
CA PHE A 69 -8.65 12.53 -3.60
C PHE A 69 -8.43 12.70 -5.10
N GLU A 70 -9.35 13.37 -5.80
CA GLU A 70 -9.21 13.68 -7.22
C GLU A 70 -7.96 14.51 -7.50
N HIS A 71 -7.64 15.48 -6.65
CA HIS A 71 -6.43 16.30 -6.77
C HIS A 71 -5.14 15.52 -6.51
N TYR A 72 -5.14 14.57 -5.57
CA TYR A 72 -3.99 13.71 -5.33
C TYR A 72 -3.78 12.68 -6.46
N MET A 73 -4.85 12.23 -7.09
CA MET A 73 -4.78 11.25 -8.19
C MET A 73 -4.52 11.89 -9.55
N TYR A 74 -5.08 13.07 -9.82
CA TYR A 74 -5.09 13.70 -11.14
C TYR A 74 -4.40 15.07 -11.18
N GLY A 75 -3.94 15.59 -10.04
CA GLY A 75 -3.29 16.90 -9.94
C GLY A 75 -4.29 18.06 -9.81
N ALA A 76 -3.76 19.25 -9.51
CA ALA A 76 -4.53 20.49 -9.63
C ALA A 76 -4.87 20.74 -11.11
N PRO A 77 -6.08 21.24 -11.44
CA PRO A 77 -6.33 21.82 -12.75
C PRO A 77 -5.25 22.86 -13.01
N ARG A 78 -4.57 22.75 -14.14
CA ARG A 78 -3.51 23.70 -14.47
C ARG A 78 -4.16 25.00 -14.94
N GLU A 79 -3.61 26.14 -14.54
CA GLU A 79 -4.17 27.49 -14.84
C GLU A 79 -4.27 27.78 -16.36
N ASP A 80 -3.66 26.94 -17.20
CA ASP A 80 -3.68 26.98 -18.66
C ASP A 80 -4.88 26.26 -19.32
N GLU A 81 -5.82 25.69 -18.55
CA GLU A 81 -7.04 25.06 -19.08
C GLU A 81 -8.31 25.96 -19.04
N GLU A 82 -8.19 27.20 -18.54
CA GLU A 82 -9.24 28.23 -18.68
C GLU A 82 -9.02 29.04 -19.98
N GLU A 83 -9.33 28.45 -21.13
CA GLU A 83 -9.44 29.15 -22.43
C GLU A 83 -10.78 28.87 -23.14
#